data_AF-A0A1H7KR00-F1
#
_entry.id   AF-A0A1H7KR00-F1
#
_cell.length_a   1.000
_cell.length_b   1.000
_cell.length_c   1.000
_cell.angle_alpha   90.00
_cell.angle_beta   90.00
_cell.angle_gamma   90.00
#
_symmetry.space_group_name_H-M   'P 1'
#
loop_
_entity.id
_entity.type
_entity.pdbx_description
1 polymer ?
#
loop_
_entity_poly.entity_id
_entity_poly.type
_entity_poly.pdbx_seq_one_letter_code
_entity_poly.pdbx_strand_id
1 'polypeptide(L)' 'MEAVSKFFKEEKDFLYRKGEAKKSHDVVENLIIDFGFTDEQAEKAAEVTVDFVQKVRADLAKKKKN' A
#
# COMPACT_ATOMS: atom_id res chain seq x y z
N MET A 1 3.27 0.60 32.41
CA MET A 1 2.19 0.18 31.48
C MET A 1 2.77 -0.13 30.10
N GLU A 2 3.75 -1.04 30.00
CA GLU A 2 4.49 -1.28 28.74
C GLU A 2 4.28 -2.68 28.15
N ALA A 3 3.65 -3.59 28.90
CA ALA A 3 3.53 -4.98 28.49
C ALA A 3 2.37 -5.24 27.53
N VAL A 4 1.27 -4.47 27.60
CA VAL A 4 0.07 -4.72 26.77
C VAL A 4 0.32 -4.43 25.30
N SER A 5 1.11 -3.41 24.97
CA SER A 5 1.36 -2.95 23.60
C SER A 5 2.21 -3.93 22.78
N LYS A 6 3.05 -4.74 23.43
CA LYS A 6 3.88 -5.76 22.75
C LYS A 6 3.06 -6.97 22.29
N PHE A 7 1.97 -7.31 22.98
CA PHE A 7 1.11 -8.44 22.63
C PHE A 7 0.28 -8.20 21.36
N PHE A 8 -0.03 -6.95 21.00
CA PHE A 8 -0.77 -6.61 19.77
C PHE A 8 0.12 -6.42 18.54
N LYS A 9 1.43 -6.55 18.70
CA LYS A 9 2.41 -6.39 17.61
C LYS A 9 2.79 -7.74 16.98
N GLU A 10 1.92 -8.74 17.15
CA GLU A 10 2.11 -10.07 16.58
C GLU A 10 1.45 -10.12 15.20
N GLU A 11 2.24 -10.54 14.21
CA GLU A 11 2.03 -10.68 12.75
C GLU A 11 0.70 -11.30 12.26
N LYS A 12 -0.21 -11.66 13.18
CA LYS A 12 -1.52 -12.29 12.94
C LYS A 12 -2.72 -11.41 13.26
N ASP A 13 -2.53 -10.18 13.72
CA ASP A 13 -3.65 -9.27 13.93
C ASP A 13 -4.21 -8.81 12.57
N PHE A 14 -5.48 -9.13 12.30
CA PHE A 14 -6.16 -8.77 11.05
C PHE A 14 -6.14 -7.25 10.82
N LEU A 15 -6.17 -6.47 11.89
CA LEU A 15 -6.09 -5.01 11.83
C LEU A 15 -4.69 -4.54 11.40
N TYR A 16 -3.64 -5.26 11.80
CA TYR A 16 -2.26 -4.97 11.42
C TYR A 16 -2.04 -5.20 9.92
N ARG A 17 -2.44 -6.38 9.39
CA ARG A 17 -2.38 -6.68 7.95
C ARG A 17 -3.19 -5.70 7.10
N LYS A 18 -4.37 -5.30 7.57
CA LYS A 18 -5.22 -4.31 6.88
C LYS A 18 -4.56 -2.92 6.88
N GLY A 19 -3.87 -2.56 7.95
CA GLY A 19 -3.08 -1.34 8.06
C GLY A 19 -1.87 -1.33 7.11
N GLU A 20 -1.15 -2.44 7.00
CA GLU A 20 -0.03 -2.57 6.05
C GLU A 20 -0.49 -2.53 4.60
N ALA A 21 -1.56 -3.25 4.25
CA ALA A 21 -2.13 -3.20 2.91
C ALA A 21 -2.58 -1.79 2.50
N LYS A 22 -3.17 -1.03 3.43
CA LYS A 22 -3.56 0.36 3.19
C LYS A 22 -2.34 1.27 3.01
N LYS A 23 -1.29 1.10 3.83
CA LYS A 23 -0.04 1.84 3.68
C LYS A 23 0.63 1.56 2.34
N SER A 24 0.69 0.30 1.91
CA SER A 24 1.25 -0.06 0.59
C SER A 24 0.44 0.56 -0.55
N HIS A 25 -0.88 0.62 -0.44
CA HIS A 25 -1.73 1.30 -1.43
C HIS A 25 -1.41 2.79 -1.52
N ASP A 26 -1.38 3.50 -0.39
CA ASP A 26 -1.11 4.94 -0.34
C ASP A 26 0.31 5.26 -0.84
N VAL A 27 1.30 4.42 -0.52
CA VAL A 27 2.68 4.56 -1.02
C VAL A 27 2.72 4.42 -2.54
N VAL A 28 2.08 3.39 -3.10
CA VAL A 28 2.03 3.18 -4.56
C VAL A 28 1.27 4.30 -5.26
N GLU A 29 0.17 4.78 -4.68
CA GLU A 29 -0.60 5.93 -5.18
C GLU A 29 0.28 7.18 -5.29
N ASN A 30 1.04 7.51 -4.24
CA ASN A 30 1.94 8.66 -4.24
C ASN A 30 3.10 8.48 -5.25
N LEU A 31 3.67 7.28 -5.37
CA LEU A 31 4.72 7.00 -6.35
C LEU A 31 4.25 7.23 -7.79
N ILE A 32 3.00 6.86 -8.11
CA ILE A 32 2.43 7.06 -9.44
C ILE A 32 2.07 8.54 -9.68
N ILE A 33 1.42 9.20 -8.70
CA ILE A 33 0.89 10.56 -8.87
C ILE A 33 1.97 11.63 -8.70
N ASP A 34 2.72 11.58 -7.60
CA ASP A 34 3.65 12.65 -7.23
C ASP A 34 5.00 12.49 -7.93
N PHE A 35 5.44 11.24 -8.13
CA PHE A 35 6.74 10.93 -8.73
C PHE A 35 6.65 10.44 -10.18
N GLY A 36 5.44 10.15 -10.70
CA GLY A 36 5.26 9.72 -12.09
C GLY A 36 5.86 8.36 -12.41
N PHE A 37 6.01 7.48 -11.42
CA PHE A 37 6.66 6.18 -11.59
C PHE A 37 5.88 5.28 -12.55
N THR A 38 6.61 4.48 -13.32
CA THR A 38 6.03 3.37 -14.10
C THR A 38 5.67 2.20 -13.17
N ASP A 39 4.85 1.28 -13.68
CA ASP A 39 4.36 0.17 -12.86
C ASP A 39 5.51 -0.68 -12.27
N GLU A 40 6.58 -0.91 -13.05
CA GLU A 40 7.79 -1.63 -12.63
C GLU A 40 8.65 -0.86 -11.62
N GLN A 41 8.66 0.48 -11.68
CA GLN A 41 9.39 1.31 -10.72
C GLN A 41 8.67 1.34 -9.37
N ALA A 42 7.35 1.46 -9.39
CA ALA A 42 6.53 1.42 -8.18
C ALA A 42 6.57 0.02 -7.54
N GLU A 43 6.57 -1.05 -8.34
CA GLU A 43 6.80 -2.42 -7.87
C GLU A 43 8.08 -2.52 -7.05
N LYS A 44 9.22 -2.11 -7.63
CA LYS A 44 10.53 -2.19 -6.97
C LYS A 44 10.65 -1.29 -5.76
N ALA A 45 10.08 -0.08 -5.81
CA ALA A 45 10.19 0.88 -4.72
C ALA A 45 9.30 0.54 -3.52
N ALA A 46 8.14 -0.08 -3.75
CA ALA A 46 7.21 -0.46 -2.70
C ALA A 46 7.30 -1.95 -2.31
N GLU A 47 8.22 -2.71 -2.94
CA GLU A 47 8.38 -4.16 -2.78
C GLU A 47 7.04 -4.93 -2.89
N VAL A 48 6.19 -4.50 -3.83
CA VAL A 48 4.89 -5.12 -4.13
C VAL A 48 4.94 -5.83 -5.47
N THR A 49 3.86 -6.46 -5.90
CA THR A 49 3.77 -7.05 -7.25
C THR A 49 3.25 -6.04 -8.28
N VAL A 50 3.64 -6.20 -9.55
CA VAL A 50 3.12 -5.38 -10.66
C VAL A 50 1.58 -5.44 -10.72
N ASP A 51 0.98 -6.61 -10.49
CA ASP A 51 -0.48 -6.78 -10.43
C ASP A 51 -1.14 -5.87 -9.39
N PHE A 52 -0.49 -5.67 -8.24
CA PHE A 52 -0.99 -4.76 -7.21
C PHE A 52 -0.94 -3.31 -7.70
N VAL A 53 0.18 -2.91 -8.30
CA VAL A 53 0.36 -1.56 -8.86
C VAL A 53 -0.67 -1.26 -9.94
N GLN A 54 -0.94 -2.21 -10.83
CA GLN A 54 -1.98 -2.07 -11.86
C GLN A 54 -3.38 -1.91 -11.26
N LYS A 55 -3.70 -2.61 -10.18
CA LYS A 55 -4.98 -2.42 -9.45
C LYS A 55 -5.07 -1.01 -8.87
N VAL A 56 -4.02 -0.53 -8.20
CA VAL A 56 -3.97 0.85 -7.67
C VAL A 56 -4.17 1.84 -8.80
N ARG A 57 -3.49 1.65 -9.95
CA ARG A 57 -3.62 2.52 -11.12
C ARG A 57 -5.04 2.51 -11.71
N ALA A 58 -5.68 1.36 -11.78
CA ALA A 58 -7.06 1.24 -12.24
C ALA A 58 -8.05 1.92 -11.27
N ASP A 59 -7.84 1.77 -9.96
CA ASP A 59 -8.67 2.40 -8.94
C ASP A 59 -8.47 3.93 -8.90
N LEU A 60 -7.24 4.41 -9.13
CA LEU A 60 -6.95 5.82 -9.35
C LEU A 60 -7.67 6.40 -10.57
N ALA A 61 -7.67 5.67 -11.69
CA ALA A 61 -8.37 6.09 -12.90
C ALA A 61 -9.90 6.18 -12.69
N LYS A 62 -10.48 5.29 -11.87
CA LYS A 62 -11.90 5.36 -11.49
C LYS A 62 -12.18 6.56 -10.57
N LYS A 63 -11.30 6.79 -9.58
CA LYS A 63 -11.42 7.90 -8.61
C LYS A 63 -11.36 9.28 -9.28
N LYS A 64 -10.57 9.41 -10.35
CA LYS A 64 -10.42 10.66 -11.12
C LYS A 64 -11.58 10.95 -12.10
N LYS A 65 -12.47 9.97 -12.32
CA LYS A 65 -13.61 10.07 -13.27
C LYS A 65 -14.91 10.52 -12.61
N ASN A 66 -14.94 10.61 -11.27
CA ASN A 66 -16.01 11.26 -10.50
C ASN A 66 -15.60 12.69 -10.12
#